data_AF-A0A9D9NPT9-F1
#
_entry.id   AF-A0A9D9NPT9-F1
#
_cell.length_a   1.000
_cell.length_b   1.000
_cell.length_c   1.000
_cell.angle_alpha   90.00
_cell.angle_beta   90.00
_cell.angle_gamma   90.00
#
_symmetry.space_group_name_H-M   'P 1'
#
loop_
_entity.id
_entity.type
_entity.pdbx_description
1 polymer ?
#
loop_
_entity_poly.entity_id
_entity_poly.type
_entity_poly.pdbx_seq_one_letter_code
_entity_poly.pdbx_strand_id
1 'polypeptide(L)' 'MNTVTLGGNKINLKGSFPVAGETAKDFTMVKTDLSEMSLSSLKGKKVVLNIFPSLDTAVCAASVR' A
#
# COMPACT_ATOMS: atom_id res chain seq x y z
N MET A 1 11.55 -12.88 5.07
CA MET A 1 10.66 -14.00 4.66
C MET A 1 9.27 -13.40 4.57
N ASN A 2 8.78 -13.12 3.36
CA ASN A 2 7.56 -12.32 3.18
C ASN A 2 6.41 -13.24 2.82
N THR A 3 6.00 -14.06 3.80
CA THR A 3 4.89 -14.98 3.63
C THR A 3 3.71 -14.49 4.43
N VAL A 4 2.56 -14.36 3.78
CA VAL A 4 1.26 -14.06 4.41
C VAL A 4 0.32 -15.23 4.23
N THR A 5 -0.84 -15.22 4.90
CA THR A 5 -1.86 -16.25 4.71
C THR A 5 -3.13 -15.65 4.12
N LEU A 6 -3.76 -16.37 3.20
CA LEU A 6 -5.08 -16.06 2.63
C LEU A 6 -5.97 -17.29 2.78
N GLY A 7 -7.01 -17.20 3.61
CA GLY A 7 -7.88 -18.33 3.91
C GLY A 7 -7.11 -19.55 4.45
N GLY A 8 -6.07 -19.32 5.26
CA GLY A 8 -5.19 -20.37 5.80
C GLY A 8 -4.06 -20.84 4.85
N ASN A 9 -4.10 -20.47 3.58
CA ASN A 9 -3.06 -20.84 2.61
C ASN A 9 -1.91 -19.85 2.61
N LYS A 10 -0.67 -20.34 2.63
CA LYS A 10 0.53 -19.49 2.56
C LYS A 10 0.71 -18.90 1.17
N ILE A 11 0.91 -17.59 1.10
CA ILE A 11 1.21 -16.84 -0.12
C ILE A 11 2.57 -16.17 0.05
N ASN A 12 3.42 -16.30 -0.97
CA ASN A 12 4.71 -15.62 -1.02
C ASN A 12 4.55 -14.24 -1.67
N LEU A 13 5.02 -13.22 -0.97
CA LEU A 13 5.08 -11.85 -1.47
C LEU A 13 6.44 -11.59 -2.11
N LYS A 14 6.43 -10.87 -3.22
CA LYS A 14 7.65 -10.38 -3.88
C LYS A 14 8.14 -9.10 -3.21
N GLY A 15 9.43 -8.82 -3.38
CA GLY A 15 10.09 -7.63 -2.82
C GLY A 15 10.38 -7.77 -1.33
N SER A 16 10.77 -6.65 -0.71
CA SER A 16 11.05 -6.52 0.72
C SER A 16 10.06 -5.54 1.36
N PHE A 17 9.63 -5.82 2.59
CA PHE A 17 8.86 -4.83 3.35
C PHE A 17 9.79 -3.67 3.77
N PRO A 18 9.29 -2.43 3.77
CA PRO A 18 10.04 -1.29 4.28
C PRO A 18 10.28 -1.46 5.79
N VAL A 19 11.44 -1.01 6.26
CA VAL A 19 11.80 -1.02 7.70
C VAL A 19 11.76 0.40 8.28
N ALA A 20 11.48 0.51 9.59
CA ALA A 20 11.44 1.80 10.26
C ALA A 20 12.79 2.54 10.15
N GLY A 21 12.75 3.82 9.80
CA GLY A 21 13.95 4.64 9.56
C GLY A 21 14.50 4.54 8.14
N GLU A 22 14.03 3.62 7.30
CA GLU A 22 14.34 3.60 5.87
C GLU A 22 13.62 4.74 5.14
N THR A 23 14.31 5.38 4.20
CA THR A 23 13.67 6.31 3.27
C THR A 23 12.70 5.54 2.38
N ALA A 24 11.41 5.90 2.42
CA ALA A 24 10.40 5.30 1.57
C ALA A 24 10.75 5.47 0.08
N LYS A 25 10.68 4.37 -0.68
CA LYS A 25 10.93 4.36 -2.13
C LYS A 25 9.84 5.16 -2.86
N ASP A 26 10.26 5.95 -3.85
CA ASP A 26 9.32 6.69 -4.67
C ASP A 26 8.45 5.73 -5.50
N PHE A 27 7.22 6.13 -5.76
CA PHE A 27 6.26 5.40 -6.56
C PHE A 27 5.33 6.39 -7.25
N THR A 28 4.76 5.97 -8.38
CA THR A 28 3.71 6.70 -9.09
C THR A 28 2.43 5.87 -9.06
N MET A 29 1.33 6.48 -8.68
CA MET A 29 -0.01 5.90 -8.64
C MET A 29 -0.99 6.78 -9.42
N VAL A 30 -2.15 6.21 -9.75
CA VAL A 30 -3.23 6.91 -10.47
C VAL A 30 -4.31 7.28 -9.47
N LYS A 31 -4.73 8.55 -9.49
CA LYS A 31 -5.82 9.07 -8.65
C LYS A 31 -7.19 8.73 -9.25
N THR A 32 -8.24 9.02 -8.48
CA THR A 32 -9.64 8.87 -8.93
C THR A 32 -10.01 9.78 -10.11
N ASP A 33 -9.30 10.89 -10.28
CA ASP A 33 -9.43 11.80 -11.43
C ASP A 33 -8.57 11.38 -12.64
N LEU A 34 -8.00 10.17 -12.61
CA LEU A 34 -7.10 9.59 -13.61
C LEU A 34 -5.75 10.31 -13.78
N SER A 35 -5.47 11.36 -13.01
CA SER A 35 -4.15 11.99 -13.05
C SER A 35 -3.16 11.25 -12.16
N GLU A 36 -1.88 11.42 -12.47
CA GLU A 36 -0.79 10.76 -11.75
C GLU A 36 -0.48 11.47 -10.42
N MET A 37 -0.03 10.68 -9.45
CA MET A 37 0.50 11.15 -8.17
C MET A 37 1.79 10.37 -7.87
N SER A 38 2.86 11.09 -7.53
CA SER A 38 4.08 10.47 -7.01
C SER A 38 4.24 10.69 -5.50
N LEU A 39 4.95 9.80 -4.80
CA LEU A 39 5.30 10.03 -3.39
C LEU A 39 6.13 11.30 -3.23
N SER A 40 7.02 11.57 -4.19
CA SER A 40 7.81 12.81 -4.24
C SER A 40 6.98 14.09 -4.28
N SER A 41 5.76 14.07 -4.84
CA SER A 41 4.84 15.21 -4.83
C SER A 41 4.27 15.55 -3.45
N LEU A 42 4.37 14.62 -2.49
CA LEU A 42 3.85 14.76 -1.12
C LEU A 42 4.93 15.15 -0.10
N LYS A 43 6.14 15.52 -0.55
CA LYS A 43 7.24 15.93 0.33
C LYS A 43 6.83 17.05 1.29
N GLY A 44 7.29 16.96 2.53
CA GLY A 44 6.97 17.89 3.61
C GLY A 44 5.67 17.57 4.35
N LYS A 45 4.90 16.56 3.93
CA LYS A 45 3.72 16.06 4.65
C LYS A 45 4.02 14.73 5.33
N LYS A 46 3.33 14.46 6.45
CA LYS A 46 3.24 13.11 7.00
C LYS A 46 2.24 12.33 6.15
N VAL A 47 2.69 11.22 5.56
CA VAL A 47 1.88 10.38 4.66
C VAL A 47 1.63 9.03 5.33
N VAL A 48 0.37 8.59 5.34
CA VAL A 48 -0.03 7.25 5.79
C VAL A 48 -0.44 6.45 4.56
N LEU A 49 0.22 5.31 4.32
CA LEU A 49 -0.10 4.40 3.21
C LEU A 49 -1.02 3.29 3.71
N ASN A 50 -2.31 3.38 3.39
CA ASN A 50 -3.29 2.36 3.73
C ASN A 50 -3.54 1.46 2.51
N ILE A 51 -2.97 0.25 2.50
CA ILE A 51 -2.87 -0.62 1.32
C ILE A 51 -3.81 -1.82 1.47
N PHE A 52 -4.64 -2.05 0.45
CA PHE A 52 -5.60 -3.17 0.39
C PHE A 52 -5.41 -4.01 -0.87
N PRO A 53 -5.75 -5.31 -0.85
CA PRO A 53 -5.84 -6.11 -2.08
C PRO A 53 -6.89 -5.57 -3.06
N SER A 54 -8.04 -5.14 -2.54
CA SER A 54 -9.09 -4.43 -3.29
C SER A 54 -10.01 -3.71 -2.32
N LEU A 55 -10.27 -2.42 -2.56
CA LEU A 55 -11.26 -1.64 -1.81
C LEU A 55 -12.70 -2.05 -2.11
N ASP A 56 -12.93 -2.72 -3.25
CA ASP A 56 -14.26 -3.12 -3.72
C ASP A 56 -14.73 -4.46 -3.12
N THR A 57 -14.39 -4.68 -1.85
CA THR A 57 -14.82 -5.85 -1.08
C THR A 57 -15.32 -5.41 0.28
N ALA A 58 -16.38 -6.03 0.79
CA ALA A 58 -17.01 -5.66 2.06
C ALA A 58 -16.02 -5.66 3.25
N VAL A 59 -15.00 -6.54 3.21
CA VAL A 59 -13.96 -6.65 4.25
C VAL A 59 -13.00 -5.47 4.22
N CYS A 60 -12.48 -5.09 3.04
CA CYS A 60 -11.53 -3.99 2.93
C CYS A 60 -12.20 -2.62 3.04
N ALA A 61 -13.48 -2.51 2.68
CA ALA A 61 -14.27 -1.30 2.88
C ALA A 61 -14.49 -0.97 4.37
N ALA A 62 -14.56 -1.98 5.24
CA ALA A 62 -14.72 -1.78 6.68
C ALA A 62 -13.50 -1.11 7.33
N SER A 63 -12.28 -1.39 6.83
CA SER A 63 -11.03 -0.79 7.33
C SER A 63 -10.75 0.64 6.85
N VAL A 64 -11.63 1.22 6.03
CA VAL A 64 -11.56 2.61 5.57
C VAL A 64 -12.52 3.52 6.35
N ARG A 65 -13.46 2.93 7.10
CA ARG A 65 -14.38 3.67 7.98
C ARG A 65 -13.74 4.07 9.30
#